data_AF-A0A1J4X8J4-F1
#
_entry.id   AF-A0A1J4X8J4-F1
#
_cell.length_a   1.000
_cell.length_b   1.000
_cell.length_c   1.000
_cell.angle_alpha   90.00
_cell.angle_beta   90.00
_cell.angle_gamma   90.00
#
_symmetry.space_group_name_H-M   'P 1'
#
loop_
_entity.id
_entity.type
_entity.pdbx_description
1 polymer ?
#
loop_
_entity_poly.entity_id
_entity_poly.type
_entity_poly.pdbx_seq_one_letter_code
_entity_poly.pdbx_strand_id
1 'polypeptide(L)'
;MPPNIWALSKDVAIKHLLLILTERLGPEGFVLPVPDPDPADAVRLLSPCDPRLTAYLYTYGQEEGRYGLHLEYPPGEGGLTLREAREGVEFDRALEWLVVHLRVDGD
;
A
#
# COMPACT_ATOMS: atom_id res chain seq x y z
N MET A 1 -1.30 -6.78 16.49
CA MET A 1 -2.77 -6.92 16.38
C MET A 1 -3.12 -6.39 15.01
N PRO A 2 -3.73 -7.20 14.14
CA PRO A 2 -4.00 -6.78 12.77
C PRO A 2 -4.92 -5.55 12.74
N PRO A 3 -4.74 -4.65 11.75
CA PRO A 3 -5.56 -3.46 11.65
C PRO A 3 -7.03 -3.84 11.41
N ASN A 4 -7.94 -3.22 12.17
CA ASN A 4 -9.38 -3.35 11.89
C ASN A 4 -9.74 -2.45 10.70
N ILE A 5 -9.64 -2.99 9.48
CA ILE A 5 -9.87 -2.27 8.22
C ILE A 5 -11.26 -1.61 8.18
N TRP A 6 -12.28 -2.25 8.74
CA TRP A 6 -13.64 -1.72 8.78
C TRP A 6 -13.75 -0.44 9.61
N ALA A 7 -12.96 -0.34 10.68
CA ALA A 7 -12.95 0.80 11.59
C ALA A 7 -12.11 1.99 11.07
N LEU A 8 -11.39 1.83 9.96
CA LEU A 8 -10.62 2.93 9.36
C LEU A 8 -11.56 4.02 8.82
N SER A 9 -11.16 5.28 8.90
CA SER A 9 -11.85 6.40 8.26
C SER A 9 -11.44 6.52 6.78
N LYS A 10 -11.60 5.45 6.02
CA LYS A 10 -11.27 5.35 4.59
C LYS A 10 -12.48 5.03 3.73
N ASP A 11 -12.39 5.40 2.46
CA ASP A 11 -13.38 5.14 1.45
C ASP A 11 -13.52 3.64 1.16
N VAL A 12 -14.66 3.26 0.58
CA VAL A 12 -15.00 1.87 0.32
C VAL A 12 -13.99 1.19 -0.61
N ALA A 13 -13.46 1.90 -1.62
CA ALA A 13 -12.47 1.37 -2.55
C ALA A 13 -11.16 1.01 -1.84
N ILE A 14 -10.66 1.91 -0.99
CA ILE A 14 -9.45 1.68 -0.19
C ILE A 14 -9.68 0.50 0.77
N LYS A 15 -10.78 0.49 1.53
CA LYS A 15 -11.11 -0.62 2.44
C LYS A 15 -11.21 -1.95 1.72
N HIS A 16 -11.89 -1.99 0.57
CA HIS A 16 -12.05 -3.20 -0.21
C HIS A 16 -10.69 -3.75 -0.66
N LEU A 17 -9.81 -2.89 -1.19
CA LEU A 17 -8.47 -3.31 -1.57
C LEU A 17 -7.67 -3.83 -0.38
N LEU A 18 -7.72 -3.15 0.77
CA LEU A 18 -7.02 -3.59 1.99
C LEU A 18 -7.50 -4.96 2.46
N LEU A 19 -8.80 -5.24 2.40
CA LEU A 19 -9.37 -6.55 2.79
C LEU A 19 -8.79 -7.66 1.92
N ILE A 20 -8.81 -7.49 0.59
CA ILE A 20 -8.26 -8.48 -0.33
C ILE A 20 -6.74 -8.60 -0.18
N LEU A 21 -6.04 -7.48 0.09
CA LEU A 21 -4.60 -7.51 0.34
C LEU A 21 -4.27 -8.31 1.61
N THR A 22 -5.05 -8.14 2.68
CA THR A 22 -4.92 -8.94 3.91
C THR A 22 -5.20 -10.42 3.66
N GLU A 23 -6.15 -10.77 2.80
CA GLU A 23 -6.38 -12.17 2.40
C GLU A 23 -5.17 -12.77 1.65
N ARG A 24 -4.49 -11.96 0.81
CA ARG A 24 -3.34 -12.42 0.02
C ARG A 24 -2.02 -12.50 0.79
N LEU A 25 -1.77 -11.56 1.70
CA LEU A 25 -0.51 -11.46 2.47
C LEU A 25 -0.62 -12.02 3.89
N GLY A 26 -1.83 -12.18 4.41
CA GLY A 26 -2.10 -12.48 5.81
C GLY A 26 -2.20 -11.23 6.70
N PRO A 27 -2.65 -11.40 7.96
CA PRO A 27 -2.95 -10.31 8.90
C PRO A 27 -1.74 -9.46 9.30
N GLU A 28 -0.53 -9.99 9.19
CA GLU A 28 0.73 -9.31 9.52
C GLU A 28 1.54 -8.99 8.26
N GLY A 29 0.93 -9.08 7.07
CA GLY A 29 1.60 -8.90 5.78
C GLY A 29 1.91 -7.45 5.42
N PHE A 30 1.32 -6.49 6.13
CA PHE A 30 1.62 -5.06 6.02
C PHE A 30 1.26 -4.34 7.31
N VAL A 31 1.84 -3.15 7.49
CA VAL A 31 1.58 -2.28 8.63
C VAL A 31 0.94 -0.99 8.13
N LEU A 32 -0.05 -0.48 8.89
CA LEU A 32 -0.63 0.84 8.69
C LEU A 32 0.01 1.83 9.68
N PRO A 33 0.36 3.06 9.26
CA PRO A 33 0.77 4.12 10.17
C PRO A 33 -0.34 4.42 11.19
N VAL A 34 0.05 4.65 12.44
CA VAL A 34 -0.87 5.08 13.51
C VAL A 34 -0.26 6.30 14.22
N PRO A 35 -0.92 7.49 14.21
CA PRO A 35 -2.17 7.76 13.50
C PRO A 35 -2.00 7.72 11.98
N ASP A 36 -3.08 7.42 11.27
CA ASP A 36 -3.13 7.48 9.81
C ASP A 36 -3.11 8.96 9.37
N PRO A 37 -2.07 9.41 8.64
CA PRO A 37 -1.96 10.80 8.22
C PRO A 37 -2.71 11.09 6.92
N ASP A 38 -3.17 10.05 6.21
CA ASP A 38 -3.65 10.15 4.84
C ASP A 38 -5.17 10.41 4.79
N PRO A 39 -5.67 11.09 3.74
CA PRO A 39 -7.10 11.32 3.55
C PRO A 39 -7.88 10.01 3.32
N ALA A 40 -9.22 10.10 3.29
CA ALA A 40 -10.09 8.92 3.20
C ALA A 40 -9.88 8.10 1.91
N ASP A 41 -9.47 8.75 0.83
CA ASP A 41 -9.25 8.22 -0.52
C ASP A 41 -7.79 7.79 -0.77
N ALA A 42 -6.97 7.70 0.27
CA ALA A 42 -5.59 7.24 0.17
C ALA A 42 -5.12 6.48 1.41
N VAL A 43 -4.08 5.67 1.30
CA VAL A 43 -3.48 4.96 2.43
C VAL A 43 -2.01 4.64 2.15
N ARG A 44 -1.15 4.82 3.16
CA ARG A 44 0.21 4.32 3.16
C ARG A 44 0.31 2.96 3.85
N LEU A 45 1.01 2.03 3.21
CA LEU A 45 1.34 0.70 3.69
C LEU A 45 2.85 0.60 3.88
N LEU A 46 3.27 -0.02 4.97
CA LEU A 46 4.67 -0.34 5.22
C LEU A 46 4.86 -1.85 5.21
N SER A 47 6.01 -2.32 4.71
CA SER A 47 6.40 -3.70 4.90
C SER A 47 6.66 -3.98 6.39
N PRO A 48 6.23 -5.14 6.92
CA PRO A 48 6.57 -5.56 8.28
C PRO A 48 8.07 -5.88 8.43
N CYS A 49 8.77 -6.22 7.34
CA CYS A 49 10.17 -6.62 7.35
C CYS A 49 11.12 -5.41 7.21
N ASP A 50 10.78 -4.43 6.36
CA ASP A 50 11.52 -3.17 6.23
C ASP A 50 10.56 -1.98 6.14
N PRO A 51 10.41 -1.16 7.20
CA PRO A 51 9.54 0.01 7.19
C PRO A 51 9.90 1.09 6.16
N ARG A 52 11.08 1.03 5.54
CA ARG A 52 11.48 1.94 4.44
C ARG A 52 10.86 1.52 3.10
N LEU A 53 10.45 0.26 2.98
CA LEU A 53 9.68 -0.26 1.87
C LEU A 53 8.22 0.13 2.08
N THR A 54 7.79 1.19 1.40
CA THR A 54 6.44 1.75 1.58
C THR A 54 5.70 1.80 0.27
N ALA A 55 4.38 1.65 0.34
CA ALA A 55 3.49 1.84 -0.79
C ALA A 55 2.40 2.85 -0.41
N TYR A 56 2.23 3.88 -1.22
CA TYR A 56 1.14 4.83 -1.10
C TYR A 56 0.12 4.55 -2.19
N LEU A 57 -1.09 4.19 -1.78
CA LEU A 57 -2.22 3.89 -2.65
C LEU A 57 -3.23 5.03 -2.56
N TYR A 58 -3.81 5.46 -3.68
CA TYR A 58 -4.84 6.49 -3.69
C TYR A 58 -5.83 6.32 -4.85
N THR A 59 -7.02 6.91 -4.69
CA THR A 59 -8.06 6.95 -5.73
C THR A 59 -8.37 8.37 -6.21
N TYR A 60 -7.88 9.42 -5.52
CA TYR A 60 -8.09 10.79 -5.98
C TYR A 60 -7.42 11.04 -7.34
N GLY A 61 -8.11 11.80 -8.20
CA GLY A 61 -7.63 12.10 -9.54
C GLY A 61 -7.56 10.88 -10.48
N GLN A 62 -8.01 9.71 -10.05
CA GLN A 62 -8.12 8.50 -10.87
C GLN A 62 -9.53 8.37 -11.44
N GLU A 63 -9.65 7.67 -12.57
CA GLU A 63 -10.97 7.25 -13.07
C GLU A 63 -11.64 6.30 -12.06
N GLU A 64 -12.97 6.20 -12.13
CA GLU A 64 -13.71 5.30 -11.25
C GLU A 64 -13.21 3.85 -11.40
N GLY A 65 -12.88 3.22 -10.27
CA GLY A 65 -12.32 1.87 -10.23
C GLY A 65 -10.82 1.77 -10.49
N ARG A 66 -10.13 2.90 -10.75
CA ARG A 66 -8.68 2.96 -10.94
C ARG A 66 -7.97 3.45 -9.68
N TYR A 67 -6.69 3.09 -9.58
CA TYR A 67 -5.83 3.41 -8.46
C TYR A 67 -4.53 4.07 -8.93
N GLY A 68 -4.03 4.98 -8.11
CA GLY A 68 -2.67 5.48 -8.17
C GLY A 68 -1.81 4.80 -7.11
N LEU A 69 -0.54 4.57 -7.44
CA LEU A 69 0.44 3.88 -6.59
C LEU A 69 1.77 4.61 -6.64
N HIS A 70 2.31 4.94 -5.47
CA HIS A 70 3.73 5.28 -5.31
C HIS A 70 4.42 4.20 -4.49
N LEU A 71 5.39 3.51 -5.08
CA LEU A 71 6.20 2.50 -4.42
C LEU A 71 7.56 3.11 -4.08
N GLU A 72 7.92 3.11 -2.80
CA GLU A 72 9.22 3.57 -2.33
C GLU A 72 10.02 2.35 -1.84
N TYR A 73 11.28 2.28 -2.28
CA TYR A 73 12.23 1.23 -1.92
C TYR A 73 13.30 1.76 -0.98
N PRO A 74 13.87 0.90 -0.11
CA PRO A 74 15.00 1.29 0.72
C PRO A 74 16.16 1.82 -0.15
N PRO A 75 16.93 2.80 0.36
CA PRO A 75 18.05 3.34 -0.40
C PRO A 75 19.09 2.24 -0.66
N GLY A 76 19.54 2.11 -1.91
CA GLY A 76 20.62 1.19 -2.29
C GLY A 76 21.99 1.69 -1.83
N GLU A 77 23.06 1.02 -2.26
CA GLU A 77 24.46 1.35 -1.88
C GLU A 77 24.88 2.80 -2.19
N GLY A 78 24.17 3.50 -3.08
CA GLY A 78 24.38 4.92 -3.40
C GLY A 78 23.58 5.91 -2.54
N GLY A 79 22.79 5.45 -1.57
CA GLY A 79 21.99 6.30 -0.67
C GLY A 79 20.72 6.92 -1.29
N LEU A 80 20.43 6.64 -2.56
CA LEU A 80 19.25 7.15 -3.26
C LEU A 80 18.03 6.25 -3.02
N THR A 81 16.94 6.84 -2.54
CA THR A 81 15.62 6.20 -2.48
C THR A 81 15.04 6.08 -3.88
N LEU A 82 14.77 4.86 -4.33
CA LEU A 82 14.05 4.63 -5.58
C LEU A 82 12.55 4.80 -5.34
N ARG A 83 11.90 5.51 -6.26
CA ARG A 83 10.45 5.72 -6.26
C ARG A 83 9.88 5.38 -7.62
N GLU A 84 8.84 4.56 -7.63
CA GLU A 84 8.05 4.26 -8.82
C GLU A 84 6.64 4.79 -8.63
N ALA A 85 6.18 5.61 -9.59
CA ALA A 85 4.82 6.13 -9.60
C ALA A 85 4.03 5.51 -10.77
N ARG A 86 2.79 5.12 -10.49
CA ARG A 86 1.89 4.48 -11.45
C ARG A 86 0.48 5.03 -11.26
N GLU A 87 -0.20 5.34 -12.36
CA GLU A 87 -1.55 5.92 -12.37
C GLU A 87 -2.47 5.08 -13.26
N GLY A 88 -3.78 5.19 -13.07
CA GLY A 88 -4.78 4.50 -13.90
C GLY A 88 -4.77 2.98 -13.74
N VAL A 89 -4.31 2.47 -12.60
CA VAL A 89 -4.06 1.05 -12.37
C VAL A 89 -5.36 0.33 -12.03
N GLU A 90 -5.62 -0.80 -12.68
CA GLU A 90 -6.74 -1.67 -12.32
C GLU A 90 -6.55 -2.33 -10.95
N PHE A 91 -7.66 -2.63 -10.28
CA PHE A 91 -7.70 -3.31 -8.98
C PHE A 91 -6.75 -4.53 -8.88
N ASP A 92 -6.84 -5.49 -9.81
CA ASP A 92 -6.04 -6.71 -9.75
C ASP A 92 -4.54 -6.45 -9.93
N ARG A 93 -4.18 -5.46 -10.75
CA ARG A 93 -2.77 -5.07 -10.93
C ARG A 93 -2.24 -4.28 -9.75
N ALA A 94 -3.06 -3.42 -9.15
CA ALA A 94 -2.69 -2.73 -7.93
C ALA A 94 -2.40 -3.75 -6.81
N LEU A 95 -3.26 -4.74 -6.64
CA LEU A 95 -3.05 -5.82 -5.67
C LEU A 95 -1.78 -6.64 -5.95
N GLU A 96 -1.54 -7.03 -7.20
CA GLU A 96 -0.33 -7.79 -7.56
C GLU A 96 0.94 -7.00 -7.23
N TRP A 97 1.02 -5.73 -7.63
CA TRP A 97 2.18 -4.90 -7.35
C TRP A 97 2.37 -4.67 -5.86
N LEU A 98 1.31 -4.45 -5.10
CA LEU A 98 1.39 -4.32 -3.64
C LEU A 98 1.88 -5.60 -2.98
N VAL A 99 1.39 -6.77 -3.42
CA VAL A 99 1.84 -8.06 -2.90
C VAL A 99 3.33 -8.27 -3.17
N VAL A 100 3.79 -8.00 -4.38
CA VAL A 100 5.20 -8.15 -4.74
C VAL A 100 6.06 -7.16 -3.96
N HIS A 101 5.63 -5.90 -3.89
CA HIS A 101 6.37 -4.83 -3.21
C HIS A 101 6.51 -5.10 -1.72
N LEU A 102 5.43 -5.42 -1.00
CA LEU A 102 5.45 -5.54 0.46
C LEU A 102 6.11 -6.82 0.97
N ARG A 103 6.24 -7.84 0.10
CA ARG A 103 6.77 -9.17 0.43
C ARG A 103 8.26 -9.30 0.13
N VAL A 104 8.98 -8.23 -0.23
CA VAL A 104 10.44 -8.30 -0.38
C VAL A 104 11.02 -8.67 0.99
N ASP A 105 11.33 -9.95 1.15
CA ASP A 105 12.05 -10.48 2.30
C ASP A 105 13.41 -9.77 2.36
N GLY A 106 13.75 -9.27 3.53
CA GLY A 106 15.13 -8.85 3.80
C GLY A 106 16.00 -10.09 3.78
N ASP A 107 16.73 -10.27 2.67
CA ASP A 107 17.83 -11.25 2.57
C ASP A 107 18.93 -10.92 3.60
#